data_AF-A0A7C7VW27-F1
#
_entry.id   AF-A0A7C7VW27-F1
#
_cell.length_a   1.000
_cell.length_b   1.000
_cell.length_c   1.000
_cell.angle_alpha   90.00
_cell.angle_beta   90.00
_cell.angle_gamma   90.00
#
_symmetry.space_group_name_H-M   'P 1'
#
loop_
_entity.id
_entity.type
_entity.pdbx_description
1 polymer ?
#
loop_
_entity_poly.entity_id
_entity_poly.type
_entity_poly.pdbx_seq_one_letter_code
_entity_poly.pdbx_strand_id
1 'polypeptide(L)'
;MKETTSDRSGRVDSALLGLALLVGVLALLVATGGLLGSRTQAQGLLDRRTPSPGGPPDAQSTTGPTPPPGVDAQGVTIASATALVIPGVPAYIWHHGCGPTAAGMVIGYWDGQGFDALVAGDAHTQTIAVNEMIASDIVTPSHYSDYSLPIDSYPNLLSDRSESPVGDEHPDNCVADYMHTSQSYHYNYYGWSWFSHVGPAMENYVASVGHPDYYADASNLYMFYSPQLTWDNFRAEIDAGRPVVLLVDTDADGNTDHFVTAIGYDLISGTPYYGCLNTWDADIHWFEFAPMAPGQYWGVYGAVTLRMLSLDEHLFCPLVLRDF
;
A
#
# COMPACT_ATOMS: atom_id res chain seq x y z
N MET A 1 -23.12 -18.76 -74.98
CA MET A 1 -24.42 -19.23 -75.51
C MET A 1 -24.42 -20.75 -75.41
N LYS A 2 -25.41 -21.28 -74.69
CA LYS A 2 -25.79 -22.69 -74.49
C LYS A 2 -24.99 -23.56 -73.52
N GLU A 3 -25.72 -23.87 -72.46
CA GLU A 3 -25.56 -24.86 -71.42
C GLU A 3 -25.59 -26.32 -71.92
N THR A 4 -24.99 -27.16 -71.08
CA THR A 4 -25.35 -28.52 -70.62
C THR A 4 -25.83 -29.59 -71.62
N THR A 5 -25.20 -30.77 -71.51
CA THR A 5 -25.92 -32.05 -71.41
C THR A 5 -25.04 -33.10 -70.71
N SER A 6 -25.69 -33.84 -69.83
CA SER A 6 -25.24 -35.01 -69.06
C SER A 6 -25.38 -36.28 -69.91
N ASP A 7 -24.59 -37.33 -69.64
CA ASP A 7 -25.07 -38.66 -69.16
C ASP A 7 -24.04 -39.80 -69.38
N ARG A 8 -24.14 -40.81 -68.49
CA ARG A 8 -23.79 -42.25 -68.59
C ARG A 8 -22.42 -42.80 -68.18
N SER A 9 -22.35 -43.06 -66.87
CA SER A 9 -22.32 -44.38 -66.20
C SER A 9 -21.61 -45.60 -66.82
N GLY A 10 -20.75 -46.20 -65.97
CA GLY A 10 -20.44 -47.63 -65.89
C GLY A 10 -19.23 -47.81 -64.96
N ARG A 11 -19.08 -48.80 -64.09
CA ARG A 11 -19.90 -49.90 -63.54
C ARG A 11 -18.96 -50.58 -62.51
N VAL A 12 -19.48 -50.97 -61.33
CA VAL A 12 -19.09 -52.10 -60.41
C VAL A 12 -17.58 -52.31 -60.06
N ASP A 13 -17.13 -52.54 -58.83
CA ASP A 13 -17.51 -53.56 -57.82
C ASP A 13 -16.79 -53.22 -56.48
N SER A 14 -17.51 -53.06 -55.37
CA SER A 14 -17.68 -54.03 -54.26
C SER A 14 -16.37 -54.41 -53.52
N ALA A 15 -16.15 -53.88 -52.29
CA ALA A 15 -16.45 -54.53 -50.98
C ALA A 15 -15.18 -55.25 -50.43
N LEU A 16 -14.81 -55.34 -49.15
CA LEU A 16 -15.48 -55.35 -47.84
C LEU A 16 -14.38 -55.33 -46.74
N LEU A 17 -14.79 -54.94 -45.51
CA LEU A 17 -14.29 -55.37 -44.18
C LEU A 17 -12.88 -54.92 -43.74
N GLY A 18 -12.64 -54.37 -42.54
CA GLY A 18 -13.46 -54.18 -41.34
C GLY A 18 -12.61 -54.39 -40.07
N LEU A 19 -12.94 -53.62 -39.01
CA LEU A 19 -12.55 -53.75 -37.58
C LEU A 19 -11.10 -53.45 -37.17
N ALA A 20 -10.77 -52.96 -35.97
CA ALA A 20 -11.37 -52.16 -34.89
C ALA A 20 -10.36 -52.10 -33.72
N LEU A 21 -10.56 -51.13 -32.80
CA LEU A 21 -10.00 -50.95 -31.45
C LEU A 21 -8.56 -50.44 -31.29
N LEU A 22 -8.14 -49.80 -30.18
CA LEU A 22 -8.63 -48.81 -29.19
C LEU A 22 -7.53 -48.83 -28.07
N VAL A 23 -7.17 -47.65 -27.53
CA VAL A 23 -6.53 -47.40 -26.20
C VAL A 23 -5.04 -47.73 -25.98
N GLY A 24 -4.27 -46.73 -25.53
CA GLY A 24 -3.34 -46.90 -24.40
C GLY A 24 -2.01 -46.14 -24.39
N VAL A 25 -1.96 -45.02 -23.62
CA VAL A 25 -0.89 -44.62 -22.67
C VAL A 25 0.55 -44.39 -23.22
N LEU A 26 1.03 -43.15 -23.39
CA LEU A 26 1.67 -42.22 -22.43
C LEU A 26 3.23 -42.29 -22.43
N ALA A 27 3.83 -41.09 -22.49
CA ALA A 27 5.20 -40.68 -22.13
C ALA A 27 6.35 -41.02 -23.10
N LEU A 28 7.05 -40.01 -23.62
CA LEU A 28 8.28 -39.43 -23.03
C LEU A 28 8.95 -38.45 -24.01
N LEU A 29 9.58 -37.39 -23.47
CA LEU A 29 10.56 -36.47 -24.08
C LEU A 29 10.06 -35.37 -25.04
N VAL A 30 9.77 -34.20 -24.46
CA VAL A 30 10.36 -32.94 -24.96
C VAL A 30 10.94 -32.21 -23.76
N ALA A 31 12.26 -32.32 -23.61
CA ALA A 31 13.05 -31.42 -22.80
C ALA A 31 13.47 -30.26 -23.69
N THR A 32 13.07 -29.03 -23.34
CA THR A 32 13.86 -27.78 -23.42
C THR A 32 12.92 -26.58 -23.27
N GLY A 33 13.20 -25.71 -22.29
CA GLY A 33 12.65 -24.35 -22.23
C GLY A 33 11.64 -24.11 -21.12
N GLY A 34 12.13 -23.97 -19.89
CA GLY A 34 11.32 -23.61 -18.73
C GLY A 34 12.20 -23.18 -17.56
N LEU A 35 12.95 -22.09 -17.74
CA LEU A 35 13.47 -21.28 -16.63
C LEU A 35 12.75 -19.93 -16.68
N LEU A 36 11.52 -19.91 -16.21
CA LEU A 36 10.91 -18.74 -15.62
C LEU A 36 10.54 -19.18 -14.20
N GLY A 37 11.29 -18.66 -13.24
CA GLY A 37 11.15 -19.01 -11.84
C GLY A 37 9.75 -18.65 -11.35
N SER A 38 8.97 -19.69 -11.07
CA SER A 38 7.76 -19.59 -10.26
C SER A 38 8.16 -19.16 -8.84
N ARG A 39 8.11 -17.86 -8.56
CA ARG A 39 7.98 -17.38 -7.17
C ARG A 39 6.52 -17.58 -6.76
N THR A 40 6.18 -18.82 -6.48
CA THR A 40 4.91 -19.16 -5.82
C THR A 40 5.17 -19.21 -4.33
N GLN A 41 4.45 -18.37 -3.59
CA GLN A 41 3.99 -18.59 -2.23
C GLN A 41 5.01 -19.13 -1.22
N ALA A 42 5.73 -18.19 -0.60
CA ALA A 42 6.17 -18.32 0.79
C ALA A 42 5.47 -17.23 1.61
N GLN A 43 4.13 -17.21 1.58
CA GLN A 43 3.28 -16.36 2.44
C GLN A 43 2.84 -17.10 3.71
N GLY A 44 3.49 -18.21 4.07
CA GLY A 44 3.19 -18.98 5.27
C GLY A 44 4.32 -18.88 6.28
N LEU A 45 4.00 -18.42 7.50
CA LEU A 45 4.77 -18.52 8.75
C LEU A 45 5.82 -17.45 9.10
N LEU A 46 5.50 -16.15 8.96
CA LEU A 46 6.13 -15.12 9.81
C LEU A 46 5.11 -14.09 10.27
N ASP A 47 4.11 -14.53 11.05
CA ASP A 47 3.21 -13.63 11.77
C ASP A 47 3.19 -13.97 13.26
N ARG A 48 4.25 -13.57 13.95
CA ARG A 48 4.24 -13.36 15.41
C ARG A 48 5.25 -12.29 15.76
N ARG A 49 4.82 -11.03 15.77
CA ARG A 49 5.47 -9.92 16.51
C ARG A 49 7.00 -9.97 16.50
N THR A 50 7.64 -10.06 15.34
CA THR A 50 9.09 -9.90 15.29
C THR A 50 9.40 -8.51 14.76
N PRO A 51 9.60 -7.52 15.67
CA PRO A 51 10.30 -6.30 15.31
C PRO A 51 11.55 -6.63 14.50
N SER A 52 11.89 -5.75 13.56
CA SER A 52 13.24 -5.73 13.00
C SER A 52 14.26 -5.81 14.13
N PRO A 53 15.32 -6.63 14.05
CA PRO A 53 16.35 -6.70 15.07
C PRO A 53 16.92 -5.31 15.38
N GLY A 54 16.51 -4.70 16.50
CA GLY A 54 16.93 -3.36 16.94
C GLY A 54 15.87 -2.25 16.92
N GLY A 55 14.65 -2.51 16.45
CA GLY A 55 13.51 -1.57 16.51
C GLY A 55 12.82 -1.51 17.88
N PRO A 56 11.93 -0.53 18.13
CA PRO A 56 11.08 -0.52 19.31
C PRO A 56 10.07 -1.68 19.26
N PRO A 57 9.36 -1.98 20.37
CA PRO A 57 8.09 -2.68 20.27
C PRO A 57 7.20 -2.00 19.24
N ASP A 58 6.56 -2.80 18.39
CA ASP A 58 5.66 -2.26 17.35
C ASP A 58 4.49 -1.49 17.97
N ALA A 59 3.93 -0.57 17.19
CA ALA A 59 2.90 0.36 17.62
C ALA A 59 1.76 0.42 16.60
N GLN A 60 0.59 0.85 17.05
CA GLN A 60 -0.66 0.69 16.32
C GLN A 60 -1.45 2.00 16.31
N SER A 61 -2.19 2.28 15.24
CA SER A 61 -3.23 3.29 15.31
C SER A 61 -4.44 2.79 16.09
N THR A 62 -5.15 3.71 16.75
CA THR A 62 -6.30 3.41 17.60
C THR A 62 -7.52 4.29 17.34
N THR A 63 -7.40 5.27 16.43
CA THR A 63 -8.43 6.29 16.17
C THR A 63 -9.18 6.07 14.87
N GLY A 64 -10.43 6.53 14.87
CA GLY A 64 -11.36 6.38 13.75
C GLY A 64 -11.54 7.66 12.90
N PRO A 65 -12.68 7.80 12.21
CA PRO A 65 -12.93 8.89 11.26
C PRO A 65 -13.13 10.27 11.90
N THR A 66 -13.25 10.34 13.22
CA THR A 66 -13.40 11.59 13.96
C THR A 66 -12.32 11.68 15.03
N PRO A 67 -11.72 12.87 15.23
CA PRO A 67 -10.78 13.08 16.33
C PRO A 67 -11.41 12.67 17.68
N PRO A 68 -10.68 11.96 18.55
CA PRO A 68 -11.14 11.70 19.90
C PRO A 68 -11.44 12.99 20.69
N PRO A 69 -12.37 12.98 21.64
CA PRO A 69 -12.65 14.15 22.47
C PRO A 69 -11.39 14.64 23.19
N GLY A 70 -11.06 15.92 23.03
CA GLY A 70 -9.91 16.55 23.70
C GLY A 70 -8.63 16.61 22.87
N VAL A 71 -8.57 15.92 21.73
CA VAL A 71 -7.46 16.04 20.77
C VAL A 71 -7.56 17.38 20.04
N ASP A 72 -6.47 18.15 20.06
CA ASP A 72 -6.33 19.34 19.21
C ASP A 72 -5.91 18.92 17.81
N ALA A 73 -6.89 18.65 16.95
CA ALA A 73 -6.65 18.28 15.56
C ALA A 73 -6.19 19.43 14.65
N GLN A 74 -6.28 20.68 15.13
CA GLN A 74 -6.03 21.86 14.29
C GLN A 74 -4.54 22.24 14.28
N GLY A 75 -3.81 21.89 15.35
CA GLY A 75 -2.39 22.21 15.49
C GLY A 75 -2.13 23.71 15.50
N VAL A 76 -0.92 24.10 15.09
CA VAL A 76 -0.54 25.51 15.00
C VAL A 76 -0.69 26.05 13.58
N THR A 77 -1.06 27.32 13.45
CA THR A 77 -1.00 28.01 12.17
C THR A 77 0.41 28.52 11.92
N ILE A 78 1.04 28.09 10.83
CA ILE A 78 2.34 28.58 10.39
C ILE A 78 2.18 29.58 9.24
N ALA A 79 2.74 30.78 9.41
CA ALA A 79 2.84 31.82 8.38
C ALA A 79 4.32 32.17 8.08
N SER A 80 5.20 31.17 8.18
CA SER A 80 6.64 31.33 8.04
C SER A 80 7.07 31.32 6.58
N ALA A 81 8.00 32.22 6.22
CA ALA A 81 8.63 32.23 4.92
C ALA A 81 9.64 31.06 4.73
N THR A 82 10.00 30.35 5.79
CA THR A 82 10.88 29.17 5.75
C THR A 82 10.13 27.84 5.72
N ALA A 83 8.79 27.88 5.84
CA ALA A 83 7.98 26.68 5.73
C ALA A 83 8.09 26.12 4.31
N LEU A 84 8.41 24.83 4.23
CA LEU A 84 8.39 24.07 2.99
C LEU A 84 7.20 23.11 3.01
N VAL A 85 6.47 23.05 1.91
CA VAL A 85 5.34 22.14 1.69
C VAL A 85 5.47 21.54 0.30
N ILE A 86 5.37 20.22 0.19
CA ILE A 86 5.34 19.50 -1.09
C ILE A 86 4.02 19.83 -1.78
N PRO A 87 4.03 20.48 -2.95
CA PRO A 87 2.81 20.75 -3.69
C PRO A 87 2.24 19.46 -4.31
N GLY A 88 0.91 19.39 -4.43
CA GLY A 88 0.25 18.32 -5.16
C GLY A 88 0.04 17.01 -4.40
N VAL A 89 0.38 16.93 -3.12
CA VAL A 89 -0.03 15.78 -2.29
C VAL A 89 -1.55 15.87 -2.05
N PRO A 90 -2.33 14.84 -2.44
CA PRO A 90 -3.79 14.91 -2.31
C PRO A 90 -4.23 14.74 -0.86
N ALA A 91 -5.22 15.52 -0.45
CA ALA A 91 -5.79 15.48 0.89
C ALA A 91 -7.02 14.57 0.94
N TYR A 92 -6.78 13.28 1.21
CA TYR A 92 -7.85 12.30 1.39
C TYR A 92 -8.40 12.31 2.81
N ILE A 93 -9.71 12.15 2.94
CA ILE A 93 -10.39 11.97 4.22
C ILE A 93 -10.43 10.49 4.57
N TRP A 94 -10.43 10.19 5.86
CA TRP A 94 -10.44 8.85 6.44
C TRP A 94 -11.40 7.92 5.69
N HIS A 95 -10.86 6.82 5.18
CA HIS A 95 -11.60 5.77 4.49
C HIS A 95 -11.17 4.40 5.03
N HIS A 96 -11.98 3.85 5.94
CA HIS A 96 -11.80 2.56 6.64
C HIS A 96 -10.47 2.34 7.38
N GLY A 97 -9.68 3.40 7.60
CA GLY A 97 -8.49 3.37 8.45
C GLY A 97 -7.57 4.55 8.19
N CYS A 98 -6.99 5.13 9.25
CA CYS A 98 -6.07 6.27 9.09
C CYS A 98 -4.75 5.85 8.44
N GLY A 99 -4.24 4.65 8.76
CA GLY A 99 -3.05 4.05 8.15
C GLY A 99 -3.15 3.95 6.62
N PRO A 100 -4.12 3.19 6.07
CA PRO A 100 -4.26 3.08 4.62
C PRO A 100 -4.65 4.40 3.95
N THR A 101 -5.38 5.30 4.63
CA THR A 101 -5.68 6.63 4.08
C THR A 101 -4.42 7.48 3.92
N ALA A 102 -3.57 7.54 4.95
CA ALA A 102 -2.31 8.28 4.90
C ALA A 102 -1.35 7.69 3.86
N ALA A 103 -1.17 6.37 3.84
CA ALA A 103 -0.42 5.68 2.80
C ALA A 103 -0.99 5.94 1.39
N GLY A 104 -2.32 5.96 1.26
CA GLY A 104 -3.02 6.31 0.04
C GLY A 104 -2.67 7.70 -0.48
N MET A 105 -2.55 8.71 0.39
CA MET A 105 -2.12 10.06 -0.05
C MET A 105 -0.72 10.04 -0.65
N VAL A 106 0.21 9.26 -0.08
CA VAL A 106 1.57 9.10 -0.63
C VAL A 106 1.53 8.39 -1.98
N ILE A 107 0.73 7.33 -2.11
CA ILE A 107 0.54 6.60 -3.37
C ILE A 107 -0.09 7.49 -4.44
N GLY A 108 -1.15 8.24 -4.10
CA GLY A 108 -1.82 9.17 -5.00
C GLY A 108 -0.94 10.35 -5.42
N TYR A 109 -0.05 10.81 -4.53
CA TYR A 109 0.98 11.78 -4.91
C TYR A 109 1.89 11.22 -6.01
N TRP A 110 2.41 10.01 -5.84
CA TRP A 110 3.28 9.37 -6.83
C TRP A 110 2.56 9.08 -8.14
N ASP A 111 1.28 8.71 -8.10
CA ASP A 111 0.43 8.57 -9.29
C ASP A 111 0.47 9.86 -10.13
N GLY A 112 0.39 11.03 -9.50
CA GLY A 112 0.53 12.33 -10.17
C GLY A 112 1.96 12.75 -10.54
N GLN A 113 3.00 11.98 -10.20
CA GLN A 113 4.41 12.26 -10.50
C GLN A 113 4.96 11.40 -11.67
N GLY A 114 4.10 10.83 -12.51
CA GLY A 114 4.50 10.00 -13.65
C GLY A 114 4.44 8.49 -13.37
N PHE A 115 3.83 8.09 -12.26
CA PHE A 115 3.52 6.70 -11.92
C PHE A 115 2.01 6.43 -12.06
N ASP A 116 1.40 6.98 -13.12
CA ASP A 116 -0.04 7.13 -13.38
C ASP A 116 -0.88 5.83 -13.43
N ALA A 117 -0.26 4.66 -13.23
CA ALA A 117 -0.98 3.38 -13.18
C ALA A 117 -1.31 2.94 -11.74
N LEU A 118 -0.85 3.68 -10.73
CA LEU A 118 -1.08 3.34 -9.32
C LEU A 118 -2.55 3.46 -8.92
N VAL A 119 -3.28 4.43 -9.46
CA VAL A 119 -4.70 4.61 -9.18
C VAL A 119 -5.49 4.70 -10.49
N ALA A 120 -6.62 4.00 -10.56
CA ALA A 120 -7.46 4.09 -11.75
C ALA A 120 -8.08 5.50 -11.87
N GLY A 121 -7.64 6.29 -12.86
CA GLY A 121 -8.21 7.61 -13.12
C GLY A 121 -7.42 8.73 -12.48
N ASP A 122 -8.08 9.61 -11.73
CA ASP A 122 -7.46 10.79 -11.13
C ASP A 122 -7.31 10.63 -9.62
N ALA A 123 -6.06 10.70 -9.14
CA ALA A 123 -5.67 10.65 -7.74
C ALA A 123 -5.54 12.03 -7.06
N HIS A 124 -5.77 13.15 -7.76
CA HIS A 124 -5.63 14.49 -7.13
C HIS A 124 -6.72 14.79 -6.10
N THR A 125 -7.83 14.05 -6.12
CA THR A 125 -8.94 14.17 -5.18
C THR A 125 -9.44 12.79 -4.77
N GLN A 126 -10.13 12.70 -3.64
CA GLN A 126 -10.67 11.43 -3.16
C GLN A 126 -11.88 10.99 -4.01
N THR A 127 -11.59 10.23 -5.07
CA THR A 127 -12.58 9.61 -5.95
C THR A 127 -12.98 8.22 -5.47
N ILE A 128 -13.94 7.59 -6.15
CA ILE A 128 -14.30 6.18 -5.92
C ILE A 128 -13.08 5.27 -6.13
N ALA A 129 -12.27 5.50 -7.15
CA ALA A 129 -11.09 4.68 -7.41
C ALA A 129 -10.01 4.87 -6.34
N VAL A 130 -9.88 6.08 -5.79
CA VAL A 130 -9.02 6.35 -4.63
C VAL A 130 -9.52 5.60 -3.39
N ASN A 131 -10.84 5.61 -3.13
CA ASN A 131 -11.41 4.85 -2.02
C ASN A 131 -11.15 3.34 -2.18
N GLU A 132 -11.34 2.80 -3.37
CA GLU A 132 -11.04 1.39 -3.67
C GLU A 132 -9.54 1.06 -3.55
N MET A 133 -8.65 2.00 -3.88
CA MET A 133 -7.22 1.86 -3.61
C MET A 133 -6.91 1.86 -2.11
N ILE A 134 -7.51 2.76 -1.34
CA ILE A 134 -7.28 2.88 0.11
C ILE A 134 -7.81 1.63 0.82
N ALA A 135 -9.11 1.35 0.67
CA ALA A 135 -9.82 0.23 1.27
C ALA A 135 -11.06 -0.11 0.43
N SER A 136 -11.05 -1.25 -0.27
CA SER A 136 -12.15 -1.64 -1.15
C SER A 136 -13.47 -1.81 -0.39
N ASP A 137 -14.57 -1.23 -0.91
CA ASP A 137 -15.87 -1.25 -0.22
C ASP A 137 -17.09 -1.44 -1.14
N ILE A 138 -16.92 -1.32 -2.46
CA ILE A 138 -18.04 -1.41 -3.42
C ILE A 138 -18.28 -2.83 -3.92
N VAL A 139 -17.23 -3.59 -4.25
CA VAL A 139 -17.36 -4.91 -4.89
C VAL A 139 -17.20 -6.03 -3.87
N THR A 140 -18.27 -6.76 -3.58
CA THR A 140 -18.20 -7.90 -2.63
C THR A 140 -17.70 -9.19 -3.30
N PRO A 141 -16.77 -9.94 -2.68
CA PRO A 141 -16.11 -9.63 -1.40
C PRO A 141 -15.01 -8.56 -1.55
N SER A 142 -14.83 -7.77 -0.50
CA SER A 142 -14.02 -6.54 -0.39
C SER A 142 -13.41 -6.44 1.01
N HIS A 143 -12.46 -5.52 1.19
CA HIS A 143 -11.92 -5.17 2.51
C HIS A 143 -13.02 -4.87 3.52
N TYR A 144 -13.97 -4.02 3.13
CA TYR A 144 -15.07 -3.64 4.02
C TYR A 144 -15.95 -4.84 4.40
N SER A 145 -16.34 -5.66 3.44
CA SER A 145 -17.23 -6.81 3.70
C SER A 145 -16.57 -7.93 4.50
N ASP A 146 -15.25 -8.04 4.45
CA ASP A 146 -14.50 -9.15 5.04
C ASP A 146 -13.95 -8.81 6.43
N TYR A 147 -13.47 -7.57 6.62
CA TYR A 147 -12.68 -7.19 7.80
C TYR A 147 -13.26 -6.00 8.57
N SER A 148 -14.03 -5.13 7.93
CA SER A 148 -14.53 -3.92 8.61
C SER A 148 -15.75 -4.23 9.48
N LEU A 149 -15.54 -4.25 10.80
CA LEU A 149 -16.59 -4.35 11.81
C LEU A 149 -16.71 -3.05 12.63
N PRO A 150 -17.45 -2.02 12.17
CA PRO A 150 -17.55 -0.73 12.89
C PRO A 150 -18.14 -0.78 14.31
N ILE A 151 -18.70 -1.92 14.71
CA ILE A 151 -19.20 -2.14 16.07
C ILE A 151 -18.07 -2.54 17.05
N ASP A 152 -16.90 -2.91 16.52
CA ASP A 152 -15.74 -3.30 17.30
C ASP A 152 -15.20 -2.12 18.09
N SER A 153 -14.93 -2.35 19.37
CA SER A 153 -14.43 -1.31 20.26
C SER A 153 -13.59 -1.92 21.37
N TYR A 154 -12.43 -1.32 21.64
CA TYR A 154 -11.55 -1.80 22.69
C TYR A 154 -12.26 -1.83 24.06
N PRO A 155 -12.12 -2.92 24.86
CA PRO A 155 -11.26 -4.09 24.65
C PRO A 155 -11.95 -5.31 23.99
N ASN A 156 -13.10 -5.12 23.35
CA ASN A 156 -13.92 -6.18 22.75
C ASN A 156 -13.73 -6.24 21.24
N LEU A 157 -12.72 -6.99 20.79
CA LEU A 157 -12.49 -7.29 19.38
C LEU A 157 -13.43 -8.43 18.94
N LEU A 158 -14.12 -8.27 17.81
CA LEU A 158 -14.92 -9.33 17.21
C LEU A 158 -14.11 -10.04 16.13
N SER A 159 -14.39 -11.34 15.96
CA SER A 159 -13.79 -12.10 14.87
C SER A 159 -14.43 -11.73 13.54
N ASP A 160 -13.59 -11.52 12.54
CA ASP A 160 -13.96 -11.25 11.15
C ASP A 160 -13.49 -12.40 10.23
N ARG A 161 -13.42 -12.16 8.90
CA ARG A 161 -12.99 -13.21 7.96
C ARG A 161 -11.49 -13.52 8.00
N SER A 162 -10.64 -12.68 8.58
CA SER A 162 -9.20 -13.00 8.71
C SER A 162 -8.92 -14.18 9.67
N GLU A 163 -9.94 -14.60 10.42
CA GLU A 163 -9.91 -15.77 11.31
C GLU A 163 -10.38 -17.06 10.60
N SER A 164 -10.30 -18.20 11.29
CA SER A 164 -10.67 -19.48 10.67
C SER A 164 -12.15 -19.55 10.19
N PRO A 165 -12.42 -20.15 9.02
CA PRO A 165 -11.51 -20.93 8.19
C PRO A 165 -10.72 -20.11 7.16
N VAL A 166 -9.38 -20.22 7.21
CA VAL A 166 -8.48 -19.55 6.25
C VAL A 166 -8.82 -19.89 4.80
N GLY A 167 -8.86 -18.87 3.94
CA GLY A 167 -9.08 -18.95 2.50
C GLY A 167 -10.52 -18.67 2.08
N ASP A 168 -11.40 -18.25 3.00
CA ASP A 168 -12.74 -17.76 2.66
C ASP A 168 -12.81 -16.23 2.51
N GLU A 169 -11.68 -15.55 2.75
CA GLU A 169 -11.43 -14.14 2.48
C GLU A 169 -11.23 -13.86 0.99
N HIS A 170 -11.47 -12.62 0.58
CA HIS A 170 -11.07 -12.15 -0.74
C HIS A 170 -9.55 -12.00 -0.89
N PRO A 171 -9.02 -12.05 -2.13
CA PRO A 171 -7.62 -11.73 -2.38
C PRO A 171 -7.34 -10.25 -2.11
N ASP A 172 -6.19 -9.96 -1.48
CA ASP A 172 -5.71 -8.59 -1.25
C ASP A 172 -5.71 -7.77 -2.55
N ASN A 173 -6.41 -6.64 -2.53
CA ASN A 173 -6.55 -5.77 -3.71
C ASN A 173 -6.45 -4.26 -3.40
N CYS A 174 -6.41 -3.88 -2.13
CA CYS A 174 -6.25 -2.49 -1.70
C CYS A 174 -5.15 -2.35 -0.64
N VAL A 175 -4.74 -1.10 -0.36
CA VAL A 175 -3.69 -0.79 0.63
C VAL A 175 -4.05 -1.34 2.02
N ALA A 176 -5.32 -1.23 2.42
CA ALA A 176 -5.81 -1.72 3.71
C ALA A 176 -5.68 -3.25 3.87
N ASP A 177 -5.81 -4.04 2.79
CA ASP A 177 -5.61 -5.49 2.86
C ASP A 177 -4.14 -5.83 3.14
N TYR A 178 -3.22 -5.24 2.36
CA TYR A 178 -1.79 -5.46 2.54
C TYR A 178 -1.26 -4.91 3.86
N MET A 179 -1.96 -3.95 4.47
CA MET A 179 -1.65 -3.39 5.79
C MET A 179 -2.27 -4.19 6.95
N HIS A 180 -3.11 -5.18 6.63
CA HIS A 180 -3.92 -5.94 7.58
C HIS A 180 -4.88 -5.06 8.39
N THR A 181 -5.32 -3.93 7.83
CA THR A 181 -6.22 -3.00 8.51
C THR A 181 -7.51 -3.70 8.91
N SER A 182 -8.00 -3.43 10.11
CA SER A 182 -9.22 -4.05 10.67
C SER A 182 -9.22 -5.58 10.82
N GLN A 183 -8.13 -6.29 10.48
CA GLN A 183 -8.10 -7.75 10.55
C GLN A 183 -7.95 -8.24 12.00
N SER A 184 -8.98 -8.91 12.51
CA SER A 184 -9.07 -9.40 13.88
C SER A 184 -7.97 -10.42 14.24
N TYR A 185 -7.52 -11.24 13.27
CA TYR A 185 -6.39 -12.17 13.44
C TYR A 185 -5.10 -11.45 13.87
N HIS A 186 -4.92 -10.22 13.39
CA HIS A 186 -3.78 -9.36 13.71
C HIS A 186 -4.05 -8.40 14.88
N TYR A 187 -5.15 -8.60 15.62
CA TYR A 187 -5.59 -7.73 16.71
C TYR A 187 -5.85 -6.27 16.28
N ASN A 188 -6.25 -6.06 15.04
CA ASN A 188 -6.70 -4.74 14.56
C ASN A 188 -8.22 -4.63 14.75
N TYR A 189 -8.65 -3.63 15.52
CA TYR A 189 -10.06 -3.19 15.51
C TYR A 189 -10.36 -2.45 14.20
N TYR A 190 -11.63 -2.13 13.95
CA TYR A 190 -12.01 -1.36 12.76
C TYR A 190 -11.18 -0.07 12.60
N GLY A 191 -10.46 0.02 11.48
CA GLY A 191 -9.59 1.12 11.11
C GLY A 191 -8.18 1.11 11.71
N TRP A 192 -7.87 0.15 12.59
CA TRP A 192 -6.57 0.02 13.23
C TRP A 192 -5.58 -0.66 12.30
N SER A 193 -4.30 -0.28 12.40
CA SER A 193 -3.20 -0.89 11.65
C SER A 193 -1.90 -0.81 12.43
N TRP A 194 -1.02 -1.78 12.21
CA TRP A 194 0.32 -1.79 12.81
C TRP A 194 1.30 -0.97 11.98
N PHE A 195 2.18 -0.22 12.65
CA PHE A 195 3.22 0.57 12.02
C PHE A 195 4.15 -0.28 11.15
N SER A 196 4.54 -1.46 11.64
CA SER A 196 5.40 -2.38 10.89
C SER A 196 4.83 -2.84 9.55
N HIS A 197 3.50 -2.78 9.37
CA HIS A 197 2.84 -3.21 8.14
C HIS A 197 2.74 -2.10 7.08
N VAL A 198 2.94 -0.83 7.44
CA VAL A 198 2.72 0.28 6.50
C VAL A 198 3.69 0.24 5.31
N GLY A 199 5.00 0.12 5.56
CA GLY A 199 6.00 0.03 4.49
C GLY A 199 5.76 -1.17 3.55
N PRO A 200 5.69 -2.41 4.08
CA PRO A 200 5.35 -3.59 3.29
C PRO A 200 4.04 -3.46 2.52
N ALA A 201 3.01 -2.85 3.10
CA ALA A 201 1.73 -2.66 2.42
C ALA A 201 1.84 -1.77 1.19
N MET A 202 2.59 -0.67 1.30
CA MET A 202 2.83 0.24 0.17
C MET A 202 3.63 -0.45 -0.94
N GLU A 203 4.66 -1.21 -0.60
CA GLU A 203 5.43 -2.00 -1.58
C GLU A 203 4.57 -3.07 -2.27
N ASN A 204 3.79 -3.82 -1.49
CA ASN A 204 2.95 -4.89 -2.01
C ASN A 204 1.82 -4.36 -2.89
N TYR A 205 1.22 -3.22 -2.54
CA TYR A 205 0.23 -2.55 -3.38
C TYR A 205 0.82 -2.13 -4.72
N VAL A 206 1.97 -1.43 -4.70
CA VAL A 206 2.65 -1.01 -5.94
C VAL A 206 3.01 -2.22 -6.81
N ALA A 207 3.46 -3.32 -6.19
CA ALA A 207 3.76 -4.55 -6.90
C ALA A 207 2.51 -5.24 -7.47
N SER A 208 1.36 -5.16 -6.80
CA SER A 208 0.13 -5.84 -7.21
C SER A 208 -0.57 -5.17 -8.39
N VAL A 209 -0.43 -3.84 -8.52
CA VAL A 209 -0.78 -3.11 -9.76
C VAL A 209 -0.04 -3.68 -10.98
N GLY A 210 1.13 -4.28 -10.78
CA GLY A 210 1.79 -5.11 -11.77
C GLY A 210 2.43 -4.35 -12.93
N HIS A 211 2.77 -3.07 -12.72
CA HIS A 211 3.38 -2.25 -13.76
C HIS A 211 4.87 -2.61 -13.93
N PRO A 212 5.34 -2.91 -15.16
CA PRO A 212 6.69 -3.45 -15.38
C PRO A 212 7.81 -2.42 -15.32
N ASP A 213 7.48 -1.13 -15.25
CA ASP A 213 8.46 -0.04 -15.43
C ASP A 213 8.96 0.55 -14.11
N TYR A 214 8.34 0.20 -12.98
CA TYR A 214 8.72 0.73 -11.68
C TYR A 214 8.37 -0.20 -10.53
N TYR A 215 9.04 0.04 -9.40
CA TYR A 215 8.74 -0.60 -8.13
C TYR A 215 8.90 0.39 -6.97
N ALA A 216 8.39 0.02 -5.81
CA ALA A 216 8.53 0.80 -4.59
C ALA A 216 9.57 0.20 -3.65
N ASP A 217 10.26 1.09 -2.92
CA ASP A 217 11.15 0.77 -1.80
C ASP A 217 10.71 1.62 -0.61
N ALA A 218 10.24 0.96 0.45
CA ALA A 218 9.77 1.59 1.66
C ALA A 218 10.74 1.36 2.82
N SER A 219 10.76 2.28 3.78
CA SER A 219 11.59 2.14 4.96
C SER A 219 10.90 2.70 6.20
N ASN A 220 10.80 1.86 7.22
CA ASN A 220 10.30 2.23 8.54
C ASN A 220 11.45 2.79 9.37
N LEU A 221 11.32 4.04 9.81
CA LEU A 221 12.27 4.77 10.66
C LEU A 221 11.62 5.04 12.02
N TYR A 222 12.41 5.02 13.10
CA TYR A 222 11.89 5.08 14.47
C TYR A 222 12.50 6.21 15.29
N MET A 223 11.71 6.85 16.16
CA MET A 223 12.23 7.75 17.20
C MET A 223 13.05 6.95 18.20
N PHE A 224 14.38 7.18 18.21
CA PHE A 224 15.38 6.58 19.13
C PHE A 224 15.81 5.12 18.89
N TYR A 225 15.30 4.46 17.86
CA TYR A 225 15.68 3.08 17.53
C TYR A 225 16.30 3.01 16.15
N SER A 226 16.99 1.92 15.83
CA SER A 226 17.56 1.72 14.51
C SER A 226 16.57 0.98 13.60
N PRO A 227 16.40 1.39 12.33
CA PRO A 227 16.94 2.61 11.70
C PRO A 227 16.27 3.88 12.25
N GLN A 228 17.06 4.93 12.46
CA GLN A 228 16.62 6.10 13.21
C GLN A 228 15.92 7.13 12.34
N LEU A 229 14.76 7.59 12.78
CA LEU A 229 14.14 8.82 12.31
C LEU A 229 14.85 10.01 12.97
N THR A 230 15.30 10.97 12.19
CA THR A 230 15.91 12.21 12.67
C THR A 230 15.28 13.39 11.96
N TRP A 231 15.43 14.58 12.54
CA TRP A 231 14.98 15.79 11.85
C TRP A 231 15.65 15.96 10.48
N ASP A 232 16.93 15.58 10.36
CA ASP A 232 17.68 15.76 9.12
C ASP A 232 17.23 14.80 8.02
N ASN A 233 16.96 13.52 8.32
CA ASN A 233 16.47 12.61 7.29
C ASN A 233 15.00 12.83 6.96
N PHE A 234 14.17 13.26 7.91
CA PHE A 234 12.81 13.72 7.64
C PHE A 234 12.82 14.88 6.65
N ARG A 235 13.58 15.94 6.94
CA ARG A 235 13.71 17.08 6.01
C ARG A 235 14.26 16.66 4.66
N ALA A 236 15.24 15.76 4.60
CA ALA A 236 15.81 15.29 3.34
C ALA A 236 14.79 14.55 2.44
N GLU A 237 13.78 13.90 3.03
CA GLU A 237 12.66 13.34 2.26
C GLU A 237 11.76 14.45 1.71
N ILE A 238 11.34 15.40 2.56
CA ILE A 238 10.46 16.50 2.13
C ILE A 238 11.15 17.43 1.12
N ASP A 239 12.43 17.79 1.32
CA ASP A 239 13.25 18.59 0.40
C ASP A 239 13.36 17.94 -0.99
N ALA A 240 13.31 16.61 -1.04
CA ALA A 240 13.35 15.85 -2.27
C ALA A 240 11.96 15.55 -2.84
N GLY A 241 10.91 16.22 -2.33
CA GLY A 241 9.54 16.07 -2.80
C GLY A 241 8.90 14.74 -2.42
N ARG A 242 9.35 14.06 -1.37
CA ARG A 242 8.82 12.75 -0.98
C ARG A 242 8.01 12.87 0.32
N PRO A 243 6.66 12.78 0.26
CA PRO A 243 5.84 12.77 1.45
C PRO A 243 6.06 11.48 2.26
N VAL A 244 5.81 11.56 3.56
CA VAL A 244 6.16 10.51 4.54
C VAL A 244 4.94 10.20 5.40
N VAL A 245 4.67 8.91 5.66
CA VAL A 245 3.62 8.52 6.62
C VAL A 245 4.20 8.56 8.03
N LEU A 246 3.57 9.24 8.97
CA LEU A 246 3.95 9.23 10.39
C LEU A 246 2.89 8.49 11.22
N LEU A 247 3.34 7.77 12.25
CA LEU A 247 2.49 7.35 13.36
C LEU A 247 2.77 8.24 14.56
N VAL A 248 1.70 8.78 15.14
CA VAL A 248 1.77 9.77 16.21
C VAL A 248 0.96 9.34 17.43
N ASP A 249 1.20 10.04 18.55
CA ASP A 249 0.43 10.09 19.80
C ASP A 249 -0.30 11.45 19.85
N THR A 250 -1.58 11.49 19.50
CA THR A 250 -2.35 12.74 19.35
C THR A 250 -2.88 13.29 20.66
N ASP A 251 -2.99 12.50 21.73
CA ASP A 251 -3.53 12.91 23.03
C ASP A 251 -2.50 12.97 24.17
N ALA A 252 -1.24 12.67 23.85
CA ALA A 252 -0.08 12.76 24.72
C ALA A 252 -0.09 11.76 25.90
N ASP A 253 -0.77 10.62 25.75
CA ASP A 253 -0.84 9.58 26.77
C ASP A 253 0.38 8.63 26.77
N GLY A 254 1.26 8.77 25.77
CA GLY A 254 2.46 7.94 25.57
C GLY A 254 2.23 6.70 24.72
N ASN A 255 1.04 6.51 24.14
CA ASN A 255 0.70 5.47 23.18
C ASN A 255 0.36 6.09 21.83
N THR A 256 0.63 5.34 20.77
CA THR A 256 0.25 5.77 19.42
C THR A 256 -1.23 5.58 19.17
N ASP A 257 -1.76 6.39 18.28
CA ASP A 257 -3.20 6.46 18.07
C ASP A 257 -3.58 6.85 16.63
N HIS A 258 -2.76 7.61 15.89
CA HIS A 258 -3.14 8.07 14.55
C HIS A 258 -2.01 8.06 13.51
N PHE A 259 -2.35 7.74 12.26
CA PHE A 259 -1.45 7.90 11.13
C PHE A 259 -1.76 9.19 10.37
N VAL A 260 -0.72 9.90 9.93
CA VAL A 260 -0.82 11.11 9.11
C VAL A 260 0.16 11.09 7.96
N THR A 261 -0.08 11.92 6.93
CA THR A 261 0.88 12.13 5.85
C THR A 261 1.59 13.46 6.04
N ALA A 262 2.86 13.41 6.42
CA ALA A 262 3.72 14.57 6.50
C ALA A 262 4.17 15.00 5.10
N ILE A 263 3.94 16.27 4.80
CA ILE A 263 4.17 16.89 3.49
C ILE A 263 4.99 18.17 3.59
N GLY A 264 5.40 18.56 4.78
CA GLY A 264 6.07 19.82 4.99
C GLY A 264 6.84 19.89 6.29
N TYR A 265 7.66 20.93 6.42
CA TYR A 265 8.39 21.21 7.64
C TYR A 265 8.66 22.71 7.80
N ASP A 266 8.89 23.14 9.04
CA ASP A 266 9.37 24.49 9.36
C ASP A 266 10.21 24.51 10.65
N LEU A 267 10.91 25.62 10.90
CA LEU A 267 11.61 25.91 12.15
C LEU A 267 11.04 27.20 12.77
N ILE A 268 10.15 27.07 13.76
CA ILE A 268 9.59 28.22 14.47
C ILE A 268 10.49 28.55 15.66
N SER A 269 11.20 29.67 15.59
CA SER A 269 12.13 30.10 16.66
C SER A 269 13.17 29.02 17.06
N GLY A 270 13.55 28.17 16.10
CA GLY A 270 14.49 27.06 16.30
C GLY A 270 13.84 25.73 16.71
N THR A 271 12.54 25.69 16.97
CA THR A 271 11.79 24.45 17.24
C THR A 271 11.34 23.82 15.92
N PRO A 272 11.59 22.52 15.69
CA PRO A 272 11.18 21.83 14.47
C PRO A 272 9.68 21.51 14.46
N TYR A 273 9.01 21.76 13.34
CA TYR A 273 7.61 21.42 13.12
C TYR A 273 7.44 20.62 11.83
N TYR A 274 6.58 19.61 11.82
CA TYR A 274 6.14 18.94 10.60
C TYR A 274 4.74 19.43 10.21
N GLY A 275 4.52 19.59 8.91
CA GLY A 275 3.21 19.88 8.34
C GLY A 275 2.61 18.61 7.75
N CYS A 276 1.38 18.27 8.11
CA CYS A 276 0.74 17.04 7.69
C CYS A 276 -0.74 17.19 7.32
N LEU A 277 -1.22 16.22 6.56
CA LEU A 277 -2.63 15.94 6.31
C LEU A 277 -3.08 14.86 7.30
N ASN A 278 -4.08 15.18 8.12
CA ASN A 278 -4.45 14.37 9.30
C ASN A 278 -5.59 13.38 9.06
N THR A 279 -6.03 13.18 7.81
CA THR A 279 -7.18 12.32 7.45
C THR A 279 -8.56 12.73 7.98
N TRP A 280 -8.68 13.73 8.85
CA TRP A 280 -9.98 14.19 9.37
C TRP A 280 -10.53 15.39 8.59
N ASP A 281 -9.67 16.20 8.01
CA ASP A 281 -10.02 17.25 7.06
C ASP A 281 -8.94 17.39 5.96
N ALA A 282 -9.08 18.40 5.12
CA ALA A 282 -8.22 18.62 3.95
C ALA A 282 -7.15 19.71 4.15
N ASP A 283 -7.10 20.32 5.34
CA ASP A 283 -6.15 21.39 5.65
C ASP A 283 -4.79 20.83 6.10
N ILE A 284 -3.76 21.66 5.99
CA ILE A 284 -2.43 21.32 6.48
C ILE A 284 -2.33 21.75 7.94
N HIS A 285 -2.05 20.80 8.81
CA HIS A 285 -1.84 21.03 10.23
C HIS A 285 -0.37 20.92 10.59
N TRP A 286 0.05 21.72 11.56
CA TRP A 286 1.44 21.77 11.98
C TRP A 286 1.57 21.38 13.44
N PHE A 287 2.51 20.46 13.69
CA PHE A 287 2.80 19.95 15.02
C PHE A 287 4.30 19.89 15.24
N GLU A 288 4.71 19.95 16.51
CA GLU A 288 6.14 19.90 16.85
C GLU A 288 6.72 18.54 16.47
N PHE A 289 7.85 18.54 15.76
CA PHE A 289 8.59 17.32 15.47
C PHE A 289 9.37 16.90 16.72
N ALA A 290 8.67 16.21 17.60
CA ALA A 290 9.19 15.70 18.86
C ALA A 290 8.83 14.22 19.01
N PRO A 291 9.62 13.44 19.75
CA PRO A 291 9.26 12.07 20.11
C PRO A 291 8.01 12.05 21.01
N MET A 292 7.29 10.93 21.01
CA MET A 292 6.23 10.70 22.01
C MET A 292 6.77 10.83 23.44
N ALA A 293 6.01 11.51 24.29
CA ALA A 293 6.24 11.62 25.72
C ALA A 293 4.95 12.06 26.42
N PRO A 294 4.74 11.74 27.69
CA PRO A 294 3.60 12.25 28.44
C PRO A 294 3.53 13.79 28.38
N GLY A 295 2.41 14.31 27.87
CA GLY A 295 2.20 15.75 27.66
C GLY A 295 2.76 16.32 26.35
N GLN A 296 3.41 15.52 25.51
CA GLN A 296 3.75 15.86 24.12
C GLN A 296 2.63 15.42 23.18
N TYR A 297 1.69 16.33 22.90
CA TYR A 297 0.67 16.10 21.88
C TYR A 297 1.32 15.98 20.50
N TRP A 298 0.76 15.10 19.68
CA TRP A 298 1.22 14.81 18.32
C TRP A 298 2.69 14.36 18.26
N GLY A 299 3.15 13.72 19.34
CA GLY A 299 4.50 13.16 19.41
C GLY A 299 4.67 12.04 18.39
N VAL A 300 5.82 11.97 17.74
CA VAL A 300 6.09 11.02 16.66
C VAL A 300 6.64 9.72 17.23
N TYR A 301 6.06 8.58 16.83
CA TYR A 301 6.63 7.26 17.07
C TYR A 301 7.67 6.91 16.01
N GLY A 302 7.29 7.09 14.75
CA GLY A 302 8.10 6.70 13.60
C GLY A 302 7.54 7.23 12.30
N ALA A 303 8.29 6.99 11.23
CA ALA A 303 8.00 7.41 9.88
C ALA A 303 8.15 6.24 8.91
N VAL A 304 7.34 6.21 7.86
CA VAL A 304 7.52 5.33 6.71
C VAL A 304 7.76 6.19 5.48
N THR A 305 8.94 6.04 4.90
CA THR A 305 9.32 6.69 3.64
C THR A 305 8.99 5.78 2.47
N LEU A 306 8.60 6.35 1.32
CA LEU A 306 8.41 5.61 0.08
C LEU A 306 9.25 6.22 -1.04
N ARG A 307 9.97 5.39 -1.78
CA ARG A 307 10.64 5.76 -3.03
C ARG A 307 10.09 4.95 -4.17
N MET A 308 9.73 5.65 -5.25
CA MET A 308 9.44 5.02 -6.53
C MET A 308 10.71 4.97 -7.37
N LEU A 309 11.03 3.80 -7.89
CA LEU A 309 12.25 3.54 -8.66
C LEU A 309 11.87 3.04 -10.04
N SER A 310 12.32 3.74 -11.09
CA SER A 310 12.12 3.30 -12.47
C SER A 310 13.18 2.28 -12.86
N LEU A 311 12.77 1.24 -13.60
CA LEU A 311 13.66 0.18 -14.06
C LEU A 311 14.56 0.61 -15.24
N ASP A 312 14.23 1.72 -15.92
CA ASP A 312 15.02 2.25 -17.05
C ASP A 312 16.27 3.03 -16.62
N GLU A 313 16.32 3.56 -15.39
CA GLU A 313 17.48 4.33 -14.91
C GLU A 313 18.73 3.47 -14.68
N HIS A 314 18.61 2.14 -14.67
CA HIS A 314 19.75 1.23 -14.55
C HIS A 314 20.41 0.85 -15.89
N LEU A 315 19.92 1.35 -17.04
CA LEU A 315 20.53 1.07 -18.35
C LEU A 315 21.47 2.17 -18.87
N PHE A 316 21.57 3.32 -18.19
CA PHE A 316 22.53 4.37 -18.55
C PHE A 316 23.73 4.41 -17.59
N CYS A 317 24.56 3.37 -17.64
CA CYS A 317 25.98 3.56 -17.34
C CYS A 317 26.57 4.38 -18.49
N PRO A 318 27.11 5.60 -18.28
CA PRO A 318 27.83 6.28 -19.35
C PRO A 318 29.10 5.47 -19.61
N LEU A 319 29.11 4.76 -20.75
CA LEU A 319 30.32 4.28 -21.39
C LEU A 319 31.23 5.50 -21.56
N VAL A 320 32.16 5.67 -20.61
CA VAL A 320 33.31 6.56 -20.74
C VAL A 320 34.07 6.06 -21.96
N LEU A 321 33.87 6.74 -23.09
CA LEU A 321 34.75 6.66 -24.24
C LEU A 321 36.16 6.96 -23.73
N ARG A 322 36.98 5.93 -23.63
CA ARG A 322 38.42 6.08 -23.55
C ARG A 322 38.90 6.33 -24.96
N ASP A 323 39.32 7.56 -25.20
CA ASP A 323 40.01 7.99 -26.42
C ASP A 323 41.26 7.11 -26.65
N PHE A 324 41.45 6.72 -27.92
CA PHE A 324 42.72 6.32 -28.51
C PHE A 324 43.17 7.42 -29.47
#